data_AF-A0A0F7TR20-F1
#
_entry.id   AF-A0A0F7TR20-F1
#
_cell.length_a   1.000
_cell.length_b   1.000
_cell.length_c   1.000
_cell.angle_alpha   90.00
_cell.angle_beta   90.00
_cell.angle_gamma   90.00
#
_symmetry.space_group_name_H-M   'P 1'
#
loop_
_entity.id
_entity.type
_entity.pdbx_description
1 polymer ?
#
loop_
_entity_poly.entity_id
_entity_poly.type
_entity_poly.pdbx_seq_one_letter_code
_entity_poly.pdbx_strand_id
1 'polypeptide(L)'
;MNGITPPIINFANAGDNCTTFPDNSNLLNCTQISNDIKTCQKTYGKTILLSLGGATYTQGGWSSTADAQNAAQSVWNMFGPLTGVQIDRPFGDAVVDGFDFDFESTVNNLPAFGARLRSLMDAAVDKKYYLSAAPQCVFPDAADGTTLDSVAFDLVLVQFYNNWCETSNFQTGSSTQTAFNFDVWDKWAKSSPNPLVKVFLGIPANTGAAGAGYTSGAQLKAAIAYSKQYSSFGGIMMWDMSQLYANSGFIEQVVSDLNVSGPPTITTTMATATAPTTSSSGPSSSEGTLVPQWGQCGGQGYTGSTQCQPPYKCVSGGQWWSSCQ
;
A
#
# COMPACT_ATOMS: atom_id res chain seq x y z
N MET A 1 -3.34 -9.46 0.33
CA MET A 1 -4.32 -10.57 0.26
C MET A 1 -5.56 -10.03 -0.41
N ASN A 2 -5.79 -10.42 -1.67
CA ASN A 2 -6.78 -9.79 -2.56
C ASN A 2 -8.13 -10.53 -2.62
N GLY A 3 -8.30 -11.61 -1.85
CA GLY A 3 -9.60 -12.18 -1.51
C GLY A 3 -9.58 -12.75 -0.09
N ILE A 4 -10.70 -12.66 0.61
CA ILE A 4 -10.84 -13.06 2.02
C ILE A 4 -11.83 -14.22 2.19
N THR A 5 -12.91 -14.26 1.42
CA THR A 5 -13.92 -15.34 1.51
C THR A 5 -14.44 -15.71 0.11
N PRO A 6 -13.89 -16.76 -0.55
CA PRO A 6 -12.76 -17.59 -0.11
C PRO A 6 -11.43 -16.80 -0.05
N PRO A 7 -10.43 -17.29 0.72
CA PRO A 7 -9.13 -16.64 0.82
C PRO A 7 -8.34 -16.81 -0.48
N ILE A 8 -7.80 -15.69 -0.98
CA ILE A 8 -6.99 -15.59 -2.19
C ILE A 8 -5.80 -14.68 -1.89
N ILE A 9 -4.60 -15.13 -2.24
CA ILE A 9 -3.38 -14.32 -2.12
C ILE A 9 -2.65 -14.21 -3.46
N ASN A 10 -2.17 -13.01 -3.72
CA ASN A 10 -1.28 -12.69 -4.82
C ASN A 10 -0.12 -11.88 -4.23
N PHE A 11 1.11 -12.36 -4.46
CA PHE A 11 2.36 -11.70 -4.05
C PHE A 11 3.25 -11.44 -5.27
N ALA A 12 2.64 -11.26 -6.45
CA ALA A 12 3.30 -11.16 -7.74
C ALA A 12 4.31 -12.32 -7.94
N ASN A 13 5.49 -12.02 -8.48
CA ASN A 13 6.56 -12.99 -8.73
C ASN A 13 7.13 -13.65 -7.46
N ALA A 14 6.93 -13.09 -6.25
CA ALA A 14 7.26 -13.82 -5.03
C ALA A 14 6.34 -15.04 -4.81
N GLY A 15 5.17 -15.05 -5.45
CA GLY A 15 4.26 -16.19 -5.55
C GLY A 15 4.81 -17.36 -6.37
N ASP A 16 5.74 -17.11 -7.30
CA ASP A 16 6.35 -18.16 -8.15
C ASP A 16 7.21 -19.15 -7.34
N ASN A 17 7.69 -18.71 -6.16
CA ASN A 17 8.43 -19.52 -5.21
C ASN A 17 7.53 -20.19 -4.15
N CYS A 18 6.21 -20.11 -4.31
CA CYS A 18 5.23 -20.75 -3.44
C CYS A 18 4.64 -22.01 -4.08
N THR A 19 3.95 -22.82 -3.28
CA THR A 19 3.13 -23.96 -3.74
C THR A 19 1.67 -23.70 -3.42
N THR A 20 0.71 -24.41 -4.03
CA THR A 20 -0.71 -24.28 -3.68
C THR A 20 -1.09 -25.21 -2.52
N PHE A 21 -2.09 -24.84 -1.73
CA PHE A 21 -2.71 -25.78 -0.79
C PHE A 21 -3.60 -26.79 -1.53
N PRO A 22 -3.65 -28.07 -1.11
CA PRO A 22 -4.39 -29.12 -1.84
C PRO A 22 -5.89 -28.82 -2.01
N ASP A 23 -6.52 -28.28 -0.96
CA ASP A 23 -7.97 -28.03 -0.92
C ASP A 23 -8.36 -26.62 -1.42
N ASN A 24 -7.38 -25.74 -1.68
CA ASN A 24 -7.62 -24.42 -2.28
C ASN A 24 -6.42 -23.95 -3.13
N SER A 25 -6.55 -24.09 -4.45
CA SER A 25 -5.52 -23.65 -5.41
C SER A 25 -5.28 -22.15 -5.47
N ASN A 26 -6.14 -21.33 -4.87
CA ASN A 26 -5.98 -19.86 -4.81
C ASN A 26 -5.26 -19.39 -3.54
N LEU A 27 -4.97 -20.32 -2.62
CA LEU A 27 -4.18 -20.07 -1.42
C LEU A 27 -2.79 -20.69 -1.60
N LEU A 28 -1.76 -19.88 -1.41
CA LEU A 28 -0.36 -20.28 -1.58
C LEU A 28 0.31 -20.58 -0.23
N ASN A 29 1.15 -21.60 -0.19
CA ASN A 29 2.10 -21.91 0.86
C ASN A 29 3.48 -21.36 0.46
N CYS A 30 3.91 -20.30 1.14
CA CYS A 30 5.04 -19.46 0.79
C CYS A 30 6.18 -19.53 1.83
N THR A 31 6.91 -20.64 1.83
CA THR A 31 8.02 -20.89 2.77
C THR A 31 9.12 -19.82 2.72
N GLN A 32 9.43 -19.26 1.55
CA GLN A 32 10.40 -18.16 1.45
C GLN A 32 9.91 -16.93 2.21
N ILE A 33 8.70 -16.46 1.92
CA ILE A 33 8.09 -15.30 2.58
C ILE A 33 8.01 -15.50 4.10
N SER A 34 7.68 -16.71 4.57
CA SER A 34 7.75 -17.07 5.99
C SER A 34 9.12 -16.79 6.63
N ASN A 35 10.19 -17.22 5.98
CA ASN A 35 11.56 -17.02 6.47
C ASN A 35 11.99 -15.54 6.40
N ASP A 36 11.56 -14.82 5.35
CA ASP A 36 11.86 -13.40 5.19
C ASP A 36 11.13 -12.55 6.23
N ILE A 37 9.85 -12.84 6.55
CA ILE A 37 9.12 -12.23 7.68
C ILE A 37 9.90 -12.40 8.98
N LYS A 38 10.30 -13.65 9.29
CA LYS A 38 11.06 -13.96 10.52
C LYS A 38 12.42 -13.26 10.55
N THR A 39 13.05 -13.05 9.40
CA THR A 39 14.34 -12.33 9.28
C THR A 39 14.16 -10.82 9.46
N CYS A 40 13.16 -10.22 8.80
CA CYS A 40 12.78 -8.82 8.99
C CYS A 40 12.50 -8.48 10.46
N GLN A 41 11.72 -9.32 11.13
CA GLN A 41 11.40 -9.14 12.55
C GLN A 41 12.63 -9.34 13.46
N LYS A 42 13.33 -10.47 13.35
CA LYS A 42 14.37 -10.87 14.32
C LYS A 42 15.73 -10.21 14.08
N THR A 43 16.12 -10.01 12.83
CA THR A 43 17.45 -9.48 12.46
C THR A 43 17.42 -7.96 12.30
N TYR A 44 16.33 -7.42 11.73
CA TYR A 44 16.25 -6.02 11.33
C TYR A 44 15.25 -5.18 12.15
N GLY A 45 14.56 -5.80 13.12
CA GLY A 45 13.60 -5.12 14.01
C GLY A 45 12.43 -4.47 13.26
N LYS A 46 12.03 -5.03 12.11
CA LYS A 46 10.97 -4.46 11.26
C LYS A 46 9.62 -5.07 11.59
N THR A 47 8.62 -4.21 11.66
CA THR A 47 7.19 -4.57 11.73
C THR A 47 6.71 -4.97 10.33
N ILE A 48 6.08 -6.15 10.21
CA ILE A 48 5.51 -6.65 8.96
C ILE A 48 3.99 -6.82 9.11
N LEU A 49 3.21 -6.04 8.36
CA LEU A 49 1.75 -6.15 8.31
C LEU A 49 1.33 -6.91 7.05
N LEU A 50 0.24 -7.69 7.14
CA LEU A 50 -0.41 -8.24 5.95
C LEU A 50 -1.49 -7.28 5.46
N SER A 51 -1.31 -6.71 4.28
CA SER A 51 -2.35 -5.89 3.64
C SER A 51 -3.47 -6.75 3.05
N LEU A 52 -4.71 -6.29 3.22
CA LEU A 52 -5.97 -6.91 2.83
C LEU A 52 -6.68 -5.95 1.86
N GLY A 53 -7.08 -6.44 0.69
CA GLY A 53 -7.63 -5.61 -0.39
C GLY A 53 -6.64 -5.47 -1.56
N GLY A 54 -6.27 -4.23 -1.85
CA GLY A 54 -5.60 -3.72 -3.06
C GLY A 54 -6.54 -3.61 -4.26
N ALA A 55 -6.11 -2.89 -5.29
CA ALA A 55 -6.84 -2.60 -6.54
C ALA A 55 -7.45 -3.82 -7.28
N THR A 56 -7.03 -5.04 -6.95
CA THR A 56 -7.57 -6.29 -7.55
C THR A 56 -8.63 -6.99 -6.70
N TYR A 57 -8.98 -6.45 -5.52
CA TYR A 57 -10.04 -6.97 -4.69
C TYR A 57 -11.42 -6.75 -5.33
N THR A 58 -12.21 -7.82 -5.41
CA THR A 58 -13.50 -7.83 -6.13
C THR A 58 -14.66 -8.46 -5.35
N GLN A 59 -14.43 -8.93 -4.12
CA GLN A 59 -15.44 -9.72 -3.38
C GLN A 59 -16.57 -8.89 -2.76
N GLY A 60 -16.41 -7.57 -2.59
CA GLY A 60 -17.47 -6.66 -2.13
C GLY A 60 -17.95 -6.86 -0.67
N GLY A 61 -17.21 -7.62 0.14
CA GLY A 61 -17.50 -7.87 1.55
C GLY A 61 -18.42 -9.06 1.81
N TRP A 62 -19.22 -8.97 2.87
CA TRP A 62 -19.97 -10.10 3.43
C TRP A 62 -21.48 -9.82 3.54
N SER A 63 -22.29 -10.89 3.54
CA SER A 63 -23.76 -10.80 3.60
C SER A 63 -24.28 -10.31 4.95
N SER A 64 -23.55 -10.60 6.03
CA SER A 64 -23.91 -10.24 7.39
C SER A 64 -22.68 -9.81 8.21
N THR A 65 -22.92 -9.17 9.35
CA THR A 65 -21.88 -8.87 10.34
C THR A 65 -21.24 -10.14 10.92
N ALA A 66 -22.01 -11.22 11.07
CA ALA A 66 -21.51 -12.50 11.56
C ALA A 66 -20.53 -13.14 10.57
N ASP A 67 -20.83 -13.11 9.27
CA ASP A 67 -19.92 -13.58 8.22
C ASP A 67 -18.60 -12.79 8.21
N ALA A 68 -18.69 -11.46 8.34
CA ALA A 68 -17.53 -10.58 8.44
C ALA A 68 -16.67 -10.88 9.69
N GLN A 69 -17.29 -11.15 10.84
CA GLN A 69 -16.60 -11.56 12.06
C GLN A 69 -15.93 -12.95 11.92
N ASN A 70 -16.58 -13.90 11.25
CA ASN A 70 -16.03 -15.23 10.96
C ASN A 70 -14.85 -15.15 9.97
N ALA A 71 -14.92 -14.24 8.99
CA ALA A 71 -13.82 -13.97 8.07
C ALA A 71 -12.61 -13.35 8.80
N ALA A 72 -12.83 -12.38 9.70
CA ALA A 72 -11.77 -11.80 10.53
C ALA A 72 -11.11 -12.86 11.43
N GLN A 73 -11.90 -13.77 12.01
CA GLN A 73 -11.37 -14.92 12.77
C GLN A 73 -10.52 -15.84 11.89
N SER A 74 -10.95 -16.12 10.65
CA SER A 74 -10.19 -16.93 9.70
C SER A 74 -8.86 -16.29 9.34
N VAL A 75 -8.82 -14.99 9.03
CA VAL A 75 -7.58 -14.23 8.78
C VAL A 75 -6.65 -14.27 10.00
N TRP A 76 -7.18 -14.05 11.20
CA TRP A 76 -6.39 -14.17 12.43
C TRP A 76 -5.80 -15.58 12.62
N ASN A 77 -6.59 -16.63 12.36
CA ASN A 77 -6.13 -18.01 12.48
C ASN A 77 -5.07 -18.39 11.41
N MET A 78 -5.11 -17.78 10.22
CA MET A 78 -4.15 -18.02 9.13
C MET A 78 -2.79 -17.33 9.36
N PHE A 79 -2.78 -16.12 9.94
CA PHE A 79 -1.60 -15.24 9.95
C PHE A 79 -1.17 -14.73 11.33
N GLY A 80 -2.07 -14.74 12.33
CA GLY A 80 -1.79 -14.41 13.73
C GLY A 80 -1.10 -15.57 14.48
N PRO A 81 -1.08 -15.54 15.83
CA PRO A 81 -0.49 -16.57 16.69
C PRO A 81 -0.91 -18.01 16.34
N LEU A 82 -0.04 -18.96 16.65
CA LEU A 82 -0.33 -20.40 16.53
C LEU A 82 -1.24 -20.84 17.69
N THR A 83 -2.51 -21.13 17.39
CA THR A 83 -3.55 -21.48 18.38
C THR A 83 -3.91 -22.98 18.39
N GLY A 84 -3.20 -23.81 17.62
CA GLY A 84 -3.48 -25.25 17.48
C GLY A 84 -4.69 -25.59 16.57
N VAL A 85 -5.43 -24.58 16.11
CA VAL A 85 -6.49 -24.72 15.11
C VAL A 85 -5.91 -25.27 13.81
N GLN A 86 -6.54 -26.30 13.24
CA GLN A 86 -6.20 -26.81 11.92
C GLN A 86 -6.73 -25.85 10.85
N ILE A 87 -5.82 -25.19 10.14
CA ILE A 87 -6.12 -24.25 9.06
C ILE A 87 -4.89 -24.13 8.15
N ASP A 88 -5.10 -23.92 6.85
CA ASP A 88 -4.01 -23.63 5.92
C ASP A 88 -3.39 -22.27 6.24
N ARG A 89 -2.09 -22.27 6.54
CA ARG A 89 -1.33 -21.05 6.92
C ARG A 89 -0.32 -20.69 5.83
N PRO A 90 -0.56 -19.65 5.01
CA PRO A 90 0.33 -19.29 3.90
C PRO A 90 1.78 -19.02 4.26
N PHE A 91 2.06 -18.59 5.50
CA PHE A 91 3.41 -18.33 6.00
C PHE A 91 3.85 -19.36 7.05
N GLY A 92 3.18 -20.51 7.16
CA GLY A 92 3.51 -21.57 8.10
C GLY A 92 3.54 -21.09 9.56
N ASP A 93 4.71 -21.18 10.19
CA ASP A 93 4.99 -20.78 11.58
C ASP A 93 5.23 -19.28 11.77
N ALA A 94 5.36 -18.49 10.69
CA ALA A 94 5.53 -17.05 10.81
C ALA A 94 4.22 -16.38 11.27
N VAL A 95 4.38 -15.31 12.06
CA VAL A 95 3.28 -14.54 12.65
C VAL A 95 3.50 -13.07 12.31
N VAL A 96 2.59 -12.48 11.53
CA VAL A 96 2.66 -11.05 11.16
C VAL A 96 2.53 -10.17 12.39
N ASP A 97 2.93 -8.91 12.30
CA ASP A 97 2.79 -7.92 13.39
C ASP A 97 1.45 -7.18 13.34
N GLY A 98 0.57 -7.59 12.43
CA GLY A 98 -0.77 -7.05 12.29
C GLY A 98 -1.23 -7.02 10.84
N PHE A 99 -2.21 -6.15 10.56
CA PHE A 99 -2.95 -6.13 9.30
C PHE A 99 -3.14 -4.70 8.82
N ASP A 100 -3.17 -4.57 7.50
CA ASP A 100 -3.39 -3.32 6.79
C ASP A 100 -4.64 -3.45 5.91
N PHE A 101 -5.48 -2.41 5.88
CA PHE A 101 -6.74 -2.36 5.14
C PHE A 101 -6.55 -1.43 3.96
N ASP A 102 -6.33 -1.99 2.77
CA ASP A 102 -6.10 -1.26 1.53
C ASP A 102 -7.31 -1.49 0.62
N PHE A 103 -8.51 -1.16 1.09
CA PHE A 103 -9.72 -1.41 0.30
C PHE A 103 -9.97 -0.24 -0.64
N GLU A 104 -9.78 -0.46 -1.94
CA GLU A 104 -9.99 0.58 -2.97
C GLU A 104 -11.44 0.62 -3.51
N SER A 105 -12.36 -0.13 -2.90
CA SER A 105 -13.79 -0.16 -3.25
C SER A 105 -14.64 -0.51 -2.03
N THR A 106 -15.93 -0.14 -2.04
CA THR A 106 -16.83 -0.35 -0.90
C THR A 106 -16.98 -1.84 -0.54
N VAL A 107 -16.74 -2.16 0.73
CA VAL A 107 -16.80 -3.53 1.27
C VAL A 107 -17.93 -3.65 2.31
N ASN A 108 -18.95 -4.45 1.99
CA ASN A 108 -20.09 -4.67 2.89
C ASN A 108 -19.63 -5.30 4.22
N ASN A 109 -20.11 -4.75 5.34
CA ASN A 109 -19.80 -5.19 6.71
C ASN A 109 -18.32 -5.06 7.14
N LEU A 110 -17.49 -4.25 6.44
CA LEU A 110 -16.09 -4.02 6.82
C LEU A 110 -15.87 -3.49 8.27
N PRO A 111 -16.72 -2.60 8.84
CA PRO A 111 -16.66 -2.25 10.25
C PRO A 111 -16.72 -3.45 11.22
N ALA A 112 -17.55 -4.46 10.92
CA ALA A 112 -17.67 -5.65 11.76
C ALA A 112 -16.45 -6.59 11.64
N PHE A 113 -15.86 -6.67 10.44
CA PHE A 113 -14.58 -7.36 10.20
C PHE A 113 -13.45 -6.68 11.00
N GLY A 114 -13.29 -5.36 10.84
CA GLY A 114 -12.25 -4.57 11.50
C GLY A 114 -12.37 -4.60 13.04
N ALA A 115 -13.56 -4.40 13.58
CA ALA A 115 -13.79 -4.48 15.02
C ALA A 115 -13.46 -5.86 15.61
N ARG A 116 -13.75 -6.95 14.88
CA ARG A 116 -13.37 -8.30 15.32
C ARG A 116 -11.87 -8.53 15.27
N LEU A 117 -11.21 -8.09 14.20
CA LEU A 117 -9.77 -8.25 14.07
C LEU A 117 -9.01 -7.46 15.15
N ARG A 118 -9.39 -6.19 15.39
CA ARG A 118 -8.90 -5.37 16.50
C ARG A 118 -9.08 -6.06 17.86
N SER A 119 -10.28 -6.59 18.13
CA SER A 119 -10.57 -7.32 19.37
C SER A 119 -9.71 -8.58 19.56
N LEU A 120 -9.37 -9.31 18.49
CA LEU A 120 -8.48 -10.46 18.54
C LEU A 120 -7.02 -10.04 18.79
N MET A 121 -6.60 -8.95 18.16
CA MET A 121 -5.28 -8.33 18.34
C MET A 121 -5.06 -7.77 19.75
N ASP A 122 -6.09 -7.18 20.37
CA ASP A 122 -6.03 -6.63 21.73
C ASP A 122 -6.09 -7.71 22.83
N ALA A 123 -6.68 -8.87 22.51
CA ALA A 123 -6.67 -10.04 23.38
C ALA A 123 -5.35 -10.84 23.32
N ALA A 124 -4.48 -10.56 22.35
CA ALA A 124 -3.19 -11.21 22.20
C ALA A 124 -2.17 -10.63 23.20
N VAL A 125 -1.43 -11.52 23.88
CA VAL A 125 -0.49 -11.16 24.96
C VAL A 125 0.98 -11.44 24.62
N ASP A 126 1.27 -11.99 23.44
CA ASP A 126 2.61 -12.34 22.98
C ASP A 126 3.41 -11.13 22.47
N LYS A 127 2.73 -10.18 21.80
CA LYS A 127 3.30 -8.90 21.33
C LYS A 127 2.20 -7.88 21.07
N LYS A 128 2.58 -6.60 20.89
CA LYS A 128 1.64 -5.61 20.32
C LYS A 128 1.42 -5.92 18.84
N TYR A 129 0.15 -5.93 18.44
CA TYR A 129 -0.28 -5.99 17.04
C TYR A 129 -0.80 -4.62 16.57
N TYR A 130 -0.45 -4.25 15.34
CA TYR A 130 -0.83 -2.97 14.71
C TYR A 130 -1.93 -3.14 13.68
N LEU A 131 -2.95 -2.29 13.72
CA LEU A 131 -3.95 -2.21 12.66
C LEU A 131 -3.74 -0.94 11.85
N SER A 132 -3.63 -1.05 10.52
CA SER A 132 -3.56 0.11 9.62
C SER A 132 -4.64 0.08 8.55
N ALA A 133 -4.87 1.24 7.93
CA ALA A 133 -5.67 1.39 6.72
C ALA A 133 -4.97 2.33 5.75
N ALA A 134 -5.22 2.19 4.45
CA ALA A 134 -4.61 2.97 3.37
C ALA A 134 -5.66 3.70 2.51
N PRO A 135 -6.50 4.58 3.11
CA PRO A 135 -7.51 5.32 2.37
C PRO A 135 -6.87 6.26 1.33
N GLN A 136 -7.62 6.64 0.30
CA GLN A 136 -7.20 7.69 -0.63
C GLN A 136 -7.29 9.07 0.05
N CYS A 137 -6.57 10.09 -0.46
CA CYS A 137 -6.58 11.41 0.19
C CYS A 137 -7.96 12.11 0.23
N VAL A 138 -8.91 11.68 -0.61
CA VAL A 138 -10.28 12.24 -0.64
C VAL A 138 -10.99 11.90 0.67
N PHE A 139 -11.51 12.93 1.36
CA PHE A 139 -12.15 12.77 2.66
C PHE A 139 -13.65 13.15 2.61
N PRO A 140 -14.56 12.33 3.18
CA PRO A 140 -14.31 10.98 3.72
C PRO A 140 -13.98 9.99 2.60
N ASP A 141 -13.15 8.99 2.92
CA ASP A 141 -12.84 7.91 1.98
C ASP A 141 -14.06 7.01 1.75
N ALA A 142 -14.28 6.58 0.50
CA ALA A 142 -15.48 5.88 0.08
C ALA A 142 -15.50 4.37 0.39
N ALA A 143 -14.36 3.79 0.73
CA ALA A 143 -14.20 2.37 1.03
C ALA A 143 -13.93 2.13 2.51
N ASP A 144 -12.93 2.81 3.07
CA ASP A 144 -12.49 2.65 4.45
C ASP A 144 -13.13 3.63 5.44
N GLY A 145 -13.73 4.74 4.97
CA GLY A 145 -14.24 5.82 5.84
C GLY A 145 -15.17 5.35 6.97
N THR A 146 -16.12 4.44 6.67
CA THR A 146 -17.03 3.89 7.70
C THR A 146 -16.33 3.01 8.75
N THR A 147 -15.21 2.39 8.38
CA THR A 147 -14.39 1.55 9.26
C THR A 147 -13.44 2.42 10.09
N LEU A 148 -12.85 3.45 9.47
CA LEU A 148 -12.02 4.46 10.14
C LEU A 148 -12.78 5.16 11.29
N ASP A 149 -14.06 5.46 11.10
CA ASP A 149 -14.90 6.10 12.12
C ASP A 149 -15.37 5.13 13.24
N SER A 150 -15.16 3.82 13.09
CA SER A 150 -15.71 2.80 14.00
C SER A 150 -14.68 1.84 14.62
N VAL A 151 -13.44 1.81 14.13
CA VAL A 151 -12.38 0.89 14.57
C VAL A 151 -11.12 1.67 14.98
N ALA A 152 -10.46 1.21 16.05
CA ALA A 152 -9.22 1.79 16.56
C ALA A 152 -8.00 1.35 15.72
N PHE A 153 -7.65 2.14 14.71
CA PHE A 153 -6.42 2.00 13.93
C PHE A 153 -5.21 2.59 14.66
N ASP A 154 -4.04 1.96 14.51
CA ASP A 154 -2.75 2.47 14.99
C ASP A 154 -2.13 3.46 13.97
N LEU A 155 -2.29 3.17 12.68
CA LEU A 155 -1.66 3.87 11.56
C LEU A 155 -2.70 4.12 10.45
N VAL A 156 -2.62 5.25 9.74
CA VAL A 156 -3.42 5.51 8.53
C VAL A 156 -2.49 6.01 7.44
N LEU A 157 -2.39 5.24 6.35
CA LEU A 157 -1.42 5.35 5.28
C LEU A 157 -2.02 6.08 4.08
N VAL A 158 -2.46 7.32 4.29
CA VAL A 158 -3.27 8.07 3.32
C VAL A 158 -2.56 8.22 1.97
N GLN A 159 -3.18 7.77 0.89
CA GLN A 159 -2.64 7.81 -0.46
C GLN A 159 -2.79 9.22 -1.07
N PHE A 160 -1.76 10.07 -0.98
CA PHE A 160 -1.74 11.43 -1.56
C PHE A 160 -1.23 11.41 -3.02
N TYR A 161 -1.88 10.59 -3.85
CA TYR A 161 -1.66 10.44 -5.29
C TYR A 161 -2.94 9.99 -6.02
N ASN A 162 -2.92 10.04 -7.36
CA ASN A 162 -4.04 9.69 -8.25
C ASN A 162 -5.33 10.52 -8.05
N ASN A 163 -5.26 11.62 -7.30
CA ASN A 163 -6.41 12.37 -6.81
C ASN A 163 -6.09 13.87 -6.74
N TRP A 164 -7.11 14.74 -6.78
CA TRP A 164 -6.91 16.19 -6.74
C TRP A 164 -6.16 16.70 -5.49
N CYS A 165 -6.21 15.96 -4.38
CA CYS A 165 -5.52 16.25 -3.12
C CYS A 165 -4.06 15.77 -3.06
N GLU A 166 -3.49 15.29 -4.18
CA GLU A 166 -2.15 14.71 -4.23
C GLU A 166 -0.99 15.66 -3.91
N THR A 167 0.16 15.06 -3.58
CA THR A 167 1.37 15.74 -3.11
C THR A 167 1.94 16.76 -4.11
N SER A 168 1.81 16.50 -5.41
CA SER A 168 2.20 17.40 -6.51
C SER A 168 1.37 18.69 -6.57
N ASN A 169 0.20 18.72 -5.93
CA ASN A 169 -0.64 19.92 -5.78
C ASN A 169 -0.33 20.72 -4.50
N PHE A 170 0.72 20.35 -3.74
CA PHE A 170 1.18 21.14 -2.60
C PHE A 170 1.76 22.50 -3.04
N GLN A 171 1.24 23.58 -2.46
CA GLN A 171 1.62 24.96 -2.75
C GLN A 171 2.76 25.42 -1.84
N THR A 172 3.99 25.29 -2.34
CA THR A 172 5.21 25.74 -1.64
C THR A 172 5.14 27.22 -1.28
N GLY A 173 5.42 27.54 -0.01
CA GLY A 173 5.42 28.91 0.52
C GLY A 173 4.05 29.40 1.01
N SER A 174 2.97 28.65 0.81
CA SER A 174 1.66 28.97 1.41
C SER A 174 1.46 28.26 2.75
N SER A 175 0.96 29.00 3.75
CA SER A 175 0.49 28.44 5.02
C SER A 175 -0.89 27.77 4.92
N THR A 176 -1.65 28.06 3.85
CA THR A 176 -2.96 27.47 3.58
C THR A 176 -2.89 26.65 2.31
N GLN A 177 -3.33 25.39 2.36
CA GLN A 177 -3.38 24.50 1.21
C GLN A 177 -4.83 24.34 0.74
N THR A 178 -5.09 24.50 -0.56
CA THR A 178 -6.45 24.37 -1.12
C THR A 178 -6.74 22.98 -1.69
N ALA A 179 -5.71 22.18 -1.92
CA ALA A 179 -5.78 20.86 -2.56
C ALA A 179 -5.20 19.78 -1.63
N PHE A 180 -3.91 19.88 -1.30
CA PHE A 180 -3.25 18.98 -0.36
C PHE A 180 -3.84 19.11 1.05
N ASN A 181 -4.58 18.09 1.49
CA ASN A 181 -5.53 18.16 2.61
C ASN A 181 -5.10 17.37 3.87
N PHE A 182 -3.80 17.32 4.17
CA PHE A 182 -3.29 16.62 5.37
C PHE A 182 -3.88 17.19 6.67
N ASP A 183 -4.26 18.46 6.69
CA ASP A 183 -4.94 19.12 7.81
C ASP A 183 -6.34 18.53 8.11
N VAL A 184 -7.05 18.08 7.07
CA VAL A 184 -8.34 17.37 7.20
C VAL A 184 -8.14 16.01 7.87
N TRP A 185 -7.10 15.29 7.48
CA TRP A 185 -6.73 14.00 8.07
C TRP A 185 -6.21 14.15 9.52
N ASP A 186 -5.46 15.20 9.84
CA ASP A 186 -5.09 15.53 11.22
C ASP A 186 -6.31 15.91 12.09
N LYS A 187 -7.29 16.61 11.51
CA LYS A 187 -8.55 16.92 12.20
C LYS A 187 -9.34 15.64 12.49
N TRP A 188 -9.45 14.72 11.54
CA TRP A 188 -10.09 13.41 11.75
C TRP A 188 -9.36 12.58 12.82
N ALA A 189 -8.03 12.53 12.79
CA ALA A 189 -7.22 11.74 13.71
C ALA A 189 -7.52 12.06 15.19
N LYS A 190 -7.72 13.35 15.51
CA LYS A 190 -8.08 13.85 16.85
C LYS A 190 -9.47 13.44 17.33
N SER A 191 -10.36 13.02 16.42
CA SER A 191 -11.71 12.51 16.72
C SER A 191 -11.85 11.00 16.47
N SER A 192 -10.81 10.33 15.99
CA SER A 192 -10.85 8.91 15.66
C SER A 192 -11.00 8.01 16.92
N PRO A 193 -11.42 6.74 16.77
CA PRO A 193 -11.53 5.81 17.90
C PRO A 193 -10.21 5.53 18.64
N ASN A 194 -9.06 5.86 18.03
CA ASN A 194 -7.75 5.88 18.70
C ASN A 194 -7.15 7.31 18.64
N PRO A 195 -7.24 8.12 19.71
CA PRO A 195 -6.71 9.49 19.70
C PRO A 195 -5.17 9.58 19.59
N LEU A 196 -4.46 8.44 19.57
CA LEU A 196 -3.02 8.33 19.33
C LEU A 196 -2.68 7.82 17.92
N VAL A 197 -3.66 7.66 17.03
CA VAL A 197 -3.47 7.21 15.65
C VAL A 197 -2.46 8.08 14.91
N LYS A 198 -1.66 7.44 14.05
CA LYS A 198 -0.62 8.13 13.26
C LYS A 198 -0.94 8.15 11.78
N VAL A 199 -1.07 9.35 11.23
CA VAL A 199 -1.33 9.61 9.80
C VAL A 199 0.00 9.72 9.07
N PHE A 200 0.17 8.93 8.01
CA PHE A 200 1.34 8.92 7.14
C PHE A 200 0.99 9.60 5.82
N LEU A 201 1.95 10.36 5.29
CA LEU A 201 1.89 10.91 3.94
C LEU A 201 2.30 9.80 2.96
N GLY A 202 1.33 9.17 2.31
CA GLY A 202 1.55 8.15 1.27
C GLY A 202 1.90 8.80 -0.07
N ILE A 203 3.04 8.41 -0.65
CA ILE A 203 3.56 8.95 -1.91
C ILE A 203 3.94 7.83 -2.88
N PRO A 204 3.89 8.05 -4.21
CA PRO A 204 4.49 7.14 -5.17
C PRO A 204 6.01 7.13 -5.01
N ALA A 205 6.63 5.96 -5.08
CA ALA A 205 8.07 5.79 -4.88
C ALA A 205 8.90 6.08 -6.13
N ASN A 206 8.27 6.19 -7.30
CA ASN A 206 8.91 6.47 -8.60
C ASN A 206 7.88 7.07 -9.59
N THR A 207 8.33 7.60 -10.72
CA THR A 207 7.49 8.29 -11.71
C THR A 207 6.42 7.41 -12.35
N GLY A 208 6.65 6.09 -12.43
CA GLY A 208 5.72 5.10 -12.99
C GLY A 208 4.94 4.31 -11.95
N ALA A 209 5.09 4.62 -10.66
CA ALA A 209 4.49 3.84 -9.56
C ALA A 209 2.98 4.07 -9.39
N ALA A 210 2.49 5.23 -9.84
CA ALA A 210 1.10 5.65 -9.81
C ALA A 210 0.78 6.42 -11.10
N GLY A 211 -0.50 6.66 -11.40
CA GLY A 211 -0.92 7.44 -12.57
C GLY A 211 -0.63 8.94 -12.44
N ALA A 212 -0.55 9.46 -11.22
CA ALA A 212 -0.18 10.84 -10.89
C ALA A 212 0.47 10.93 -9.49
N GLY A 213 0.78 12.14 -9.02
CA GLY A 213 1.22 12.37 -7.63
C GLY A 213 2.72 12.21 -7.31
N TYR A 214 3.55 11.59 -8.18
CA TYR A 214 4.98 11.46 -7.91
C TYR A 214 5.63 12.84 -7.78
N THR A 215 6.22 13.10 -6.61
CA THR A 215 6.78 14.41 -6.22
C THR A 215 8.14 14.18 -5.57
N SER A 216 9.12 15.03 -5.85
CA SER A 216 10.47 14.93 -5.27
C SER A 216 11.07 16.31 -4.98
N GLY A 217 12.30 16.35 -4.49
CA GLY A 217 13.05 17.59 -4.24
C GLY A 217 12.33 18.59 -3.32
N ALA A 218 12.44 19.88 -3.65
CA ALA A 218 11.99 20.98 -2.80
C ALA A 218 10.47 20.98 -2.53
N GLN A 219 9.64 20.52 -3.47
CA GLN A 219 8.19 20.46 -3.29
C GLN A 219 7.81 19.35 -2.30
N LEU A 220 8.37 18.14 -2.45
CA LEU A 220 8.16 17.06 -1.49
C LEU A 220 8.66 17.46 -0.10
N LYS A 221 9.87 18.04 -0.01
CA LYS A 221 10.42 18.56 1.25
C LYS A 221 9.48 19.55 1.94
N ALA A 222 8.87 20.46 1.18
CA ALA A 222 7.93 21.44 1.73
C ALA A 222 6.61 20.80 2.20
N ALA A 223 6.08 19.82 1.46
CA ALA A 223 4.90 19.05 1.88
C ALA A 223 5.16 18.21 3.15
N ILE A 224 6.35 17.59 3.26
CA ILE A 224 6.79 16.88 4.48
C ILE A 224 6.91 17.86 5.65
N ALA A 225 7.55 19.01 5.45
CA ALA A 225 7.71 20.03 6.50
C ALA A 225 6.36 20.60 6.99
N TYR A 226 5.40 20.80 6.07
CA TYR A 226 4.02 21.18 6.41
C TYR A 226 3.31 20.08 7.20
N SER A 227 3.39 18.82 6.75
CA SER A 227 2.72 17.71 7.42
C SER A 227 3.28 17.46 8.84
N LYS A 228 4.59 17.67 9.04
CA LYS A 228 5.27 17.55 10.34
C LYS A 228 4.81 18.55 11.42
N GLN A 229 4.05 19.60 11.08
CA GLN A 229 3.49 20.51 12.10
C GLN A 229 2.32 19.88 12.88
N TYR A 230 1.74 18.79 12.37
CA TYR A 230 0.57 18.13 12.93
C TYR A 230 0.96 17.00 13.89
N SER A 231 0.33 16.95 15.06
CA SER A 231 0.62 15.94 16.09
C SER A 231 0.26 14.51 15.68
N SER A 232 -0.64 14.36 14.72
CA SER A 232 -0.99 13.06 14.11
C SER A 232 0.07 12.54 13.14
N PHE A 233 1.02 13.37 12.65
CA PHE A 233 2.02 12.92 11.68
C PHE A 233 2.85 11.75 12.21
N GLY A 234 2.89 10.67 11.42
CA GLY A 234 3.57 9.42 11.71
C GLY A 234 4.82 9.17 10.85
N GLY A 235 4.86 9.71 9.63
CA GLY A 235 5.94 9.48 8.68
C GLY A 235 5.44 9.46 7.24
N ILE A 236 6.16 8.72 6.40
CA ILE A 236 5.90 8.57 4.95
C ILE A 236 5.57 7.11 4.66
N MET A 237 4.54 6.87 3.84
CA MET A 237 4.31 5.57 3.19
C MET A 237 4.76 5.71 1.72
N MET A 238 5.32 4.64 1.14
CA MET A 238 5.80 4.64 -0.24
C MET A 238 5.21 3.48 -1.03
N TRP A 239 4.52 3.79 -2.11
CA TRP A 239 4.02 2.81 -3.08
C TRP A 239 4.98 2.72 -4.28
N ASP A 240 5.75 1.65 -4.48
CA ASP A 240 6.01 0.50 -3.60
C ASP A 240 7.53 0.26 -3.45
N MET A 241 7.92 -0.85 -2.80
CA MET A 241 9.33 -1.21 -2.62
C MET A 241 10.07 -1.49 -3.94
N SER A 242 9.40 -2.07 -4.95
CA SER A 242 10.03 -2.35 -6.25
C SER A 242 10.36 -1.06 -7.01
N GLN A 243 9.43 -0.11 -6.94
CA GLN A 243 9.55 1.22 -7.53
C GLN A 243 10.61 2.05 -6.79
N LEU A 244 10.64 1.97 -5.45
CA LEU A 244 11.66 2.61 -4.60
C LEU A 244 13.07 2.09 -4.91
N TYR A 245 13.22 0.77 -5.02
CA TYR A 245 14.51 0.13 -5.31
C TYR A 245 15.06 0.53 -6.69
N ALA A 246 14.17 0.79 -7.66
CA ALA A 246 14.53 1.33 -8.97
C ALA A 246 14.83 2.85 -8.96
N ASN A 247 14.52 3.58 -7.88
CA ASN A 247 14.66 5.04 -7.76
C ASN A 247 15.83 5.43 -6.84
N SER A 248 17.05 5.19 -7.33
CA SER A 248 18.30 5.46 -6.60
C SER A 248 18.37 6.88 -6.04
N GLY A 249 18.57 7.01 -4.72
CA GLY A 249 18.67 8.30 -4.03
C GLY A 249 17.36 8.82 -3.44
N PHE A 250 16.20 8.26 -3.78
CA PHE A 250 14.91 8.78 -3.33
C PHE A 250 14.64 8.48 -1.85
N ILE A 251 14.99 7.29 -1.36
CA ILE A 251 14.86 6.97 0.07
C ILE A 251 15.80 7.84 0.92
N GLU A 252 17.03 8.09 0.46
CA GLU A 252 17.98 9.00 1.10
C GLU A 252 17.44 10.43 1.15
N GLN A 253 16.82 10.91 0.07
CA GLN A 253 16.18 12.23 0.03
C GLN A 253 15.07 12.34 1.08
N VAL A 254 14.16 11.37 1.12
CA VAL A 254 12.99 11.40 2.03
C VAL A 254 13.42 11.24 3.49
N VAL A 255 14.39 10.36 3.78
CA VAL A 255 14.96 10.24 5.14
C VAL A 255 15.67 11.55 5.55
N SER A 256 16.36 12.22 4.64
CA SER A 256 16.96 13.54 4.89
C SER A 256 15.88 14.59 5.21
N ASP A 257 14.84 14.69 4.38
CA ASP A 257 13.75 15.64 4.56
C ASP A 257 12.93 15.40 5.84
N LEU A 258 12.75 14.13 6.24
CA LEU A 258 12.17 13.76 7.53
C LEU A 258 13.02 14.21 8.72
N ASN A 259 14.34 14.24 8.60
CA ASN A 259 15.25 14.62 9.68
C ASN A 259 15.45 16.14 9.85
N VAL A 260 15.03 16.97 8.89
CA VAL A 260 15.11 18.44 9.01
C VAL A 260 14.01 18.96 9.94
N SER A 261 14.40 19.57 11.07
CA SER A 261 13.50 20.28 11.99
C SER A 261 13.53 21.80 11.74
N GLY A 262 12.36 22.37 11.45
CA GLY A 262 12.15 23.82 11.26
C GLY A 262 11.40 24.15 9.96
N PRO A 263 10.76 25.33 9.87
CA PRO A 263 10.15 25.80 8.62
C PRO A 263 11.24 26.02 7.55
N PRO A 264 10.94 25.79 6.26
CA PRO A 264 11.94 25.90 5.21
C PRO A 264 12.44 27.34 5.04
N THR A 265 13.74 27.57 5.23
CA THR A 265 14.39 28.82 4.85
C THR A 265 14.28 29.01 3.34
N ILE A 266 13.67 30.12 2.92
CA ILE A 266 13.48 30.44 1.50
C ILE A 266 14.83 30.82 0.89
N THR A 267 15.37 29.94 0.03
CA THR A 267 16.52 30.26 -0.82
C THR A 267 16.18 29.94 -2.27
N THR A 268 15.92 30.97 -3.05
CA THR A 268 15.50 30.86 -4.45
C THR A 268 16.72 30.75 -5.37
N THR A 269 16.92 29.60 -6.00
CA THR A 269 17.90 29.44 -7.10
C THR A 269 17.31 28.60 -8.22
N MET A 270 17.00 29.25 -9.34
CA MET A 270 16.69 28.58 -10.61
C MET A 270 17.97 28.09 -11.27
N ALA A 271 17.94 26.90 -11.88
CA ALA A 271 18.91 26.49 -12.89
C ALA A 271 18.24 25.57 -13.92
N THR A 272 18.36 25.95 -15.20
CA THR A 272 17.80 25.25 -16.36
C THR A 272 18.86 24.36 -17.00
N ALA A 273 18.51 23.15 -17.45
CA ALA A 273 19.35 22.34 -18.36
C ALA A 273 18.49 21.40 -19.22
N THR A 274 18.96 21.08 -20.43
CA THR A 274 18.12 20.52 -21.51
C THR A 274 18.82 19.36 -22.26
N ALA A 275 18.11 18.23 -22.44
CA ALA A 275 18.32 17.19 -23.49
C ALA A 275 19.66 16.41 -23.49
N PRO A 276 19.86 15.31 -24.28
CA PRO A 276 18.96 14.67 -25.26
C PRO A 276 18.78 13.12 -25.14
N THR A 277 18.10 12.52 -26.13
CA THR A 277 17.59 11.13 -26.26
C THR A 277 18.39 10.17 -27.17
N THR A 278 18.32 8.85 -26.90
CA THR A 278 18.57 7.68 -27.80
C THR A 278 18.02 6.38 -27.14
N SER A 279 17.82 5.20 -27.78
CA SER A 279 17.27 4.83 -29.11
C SER A 279 17.20 3.28 -29.30
N SER A 280 16.14 2.73 -29.94
CA SER A 280 16.02 1.34 -30.54
C SER A 280 16.15 0.10 -29.61
N SER A 281 15.65 -1.13 -29.88
CA SER A 281 14.73 -1.74 -30.87
C SER A 281 14.29 -3.17 -30.38
N GLY A 282 13.15 -3.71 -30.86
CA GLY A 282 12.64 -5.07 -30.50
C GLY A 282 13.39 -6.25 -31.16
N PRO A 283 12.97 -7.54 -30.95
CA PRO A 283 11.81 -8.05 -31.73
C PRO A 283 10.96 -9.23 -31.15
N SER A 284 9.86 -9.50 -31.88
CA SER A 284 9.13 -10.77 -32.07
C SER A 284 8.16 -11.32 -31.00
N SER A 285 7.11 -11.99 -31.51
CA SER A 285 5.82 -12.26 -30.87
C SER A 285 5.47 -13.76 -30.79
N SER A 286 4.72 -14.14 -29.76
CA SER A 286 3.84 -15.32 -29.74
C SER A 286 2.41 -14.88 -29.46
N GLU A 287 1.43 -15.45 -30.18
CA GLU A 287 0.00 -15.15 -30.01
C GLU A 287 -0.58 -15.88 -28.81
N GLY A 288 -1.53 -15.28 -28.07
CA GLY A 288 -2.41 -16.07 -27.20
C GLY A 288 -2.94 -15.53 -25.87
N THR A 289 -3.17 -14.21 -25.69
CA THR A 289 -4.27 -13.61 -24.85
C THR A 289 -4.09 -12.08 -24.86
N LEU A 290 -5.15 -11.29 -25.06
CA LEU A 290 -5.05 -9.83 -24.94
C LEU A 290 -5.05 -9.39 -23.47
N VAL A 291 -4.02 -8.65 -23.08
CA VAL A 291 -3.81 -8.18 -21.70
C VAL A 291 -4.82 -7.06 -21.37
N PRO A 292 -5.59 -7.17 -20.27
CA PRO A 292 -6.55 -6.14 -19.86
C PRO A 292 -5.84 -4.87 -19.37
N GLN A 293 -6.59 -3.78 -19.16
CA GLN A 293 -6.04 -2.55 -18.56
C GLN A 293 -5.28 -2.86 -17.27
N TRP A 294 -4.13 -2.22 -17.08
CA TRP A 294 -3.15 -2.38 -15.99
C TRP A 294 -2.46 -3.75 -15.89
N GLY A 295 -2.85 -4.75 -16.69
CA GLY A 295 -2.14 -6.03 -16.76
C GLY A 295 -0.74 -5.92 -17.36
N GLN A 296 0.16 -6.82 -16.99
CA GLN A 296 1.54 -6.83 -17.50
C GLN A 296 1.59 -7.19 -18.99
N CYS A 297 2.29 -6.38 -19.77
CA CYS A 297 2.49 -6.55 -21.21
C CYS A 297 3.98 -6.49 -21.62
N GLY A 298 4.89 -6.44 -20.65
CA GLY A 298 6.33 -6.35 -20.90
C GLY A 298 7.17 -6.23 -19.63
N GLY A 299 8.48 -6.12 -19.82
CA GLY A 299 9.49 -6.13 -18.77
C GLY A 299 10.58 -7.17 -19.04
N GLN A 300 11.80 -6.94 -18.56
CA GLN A 300 12.89 -7.90 -18.68
C GLN A 300 12.52 -9.23 -17.98
N GLY A 301 12.55 -10.33 -18.73
CA GLY A 301 12.18 -11.66 -18.24
C GLY A 301 10.69 -12.01 -18.41
N TYR A 302 9.83 -11.07 -18.81
CA TYR A 302 8.43 -11.35 -19.11
C TYR A 302 8.28 -12.19 -20.39
N THR A 303 7.52 -13.28 -20.30
CA THR A 303 7.29 -14.24 -21.40
C THR A 303 5.82 -14.31 -21.85
N GLY A 304 4.94 -13.51 -21.24
CA GLY A 304 3.52 -13.45 -21.57
C GLY A 304 3.22 -12.57 -22.81
N SER A 305 1.92 -12.32 -23.03
CA SER A 305 1.45 -11.53 -24.17
C SER A 305 1.83 -10.05 -24.05
N THR A 306 2.31 -9.47 -25.14
CA THR A 306 2.66 -8.04 -25.22
C THR A 306 1.57 -7.18 -25.84
N GLN A 307 0.44 -7.77 -26.25
CA GLN A 307 -0.70 -7.07 -26.85
C GLN A 307 -1.78 -6.76 -25.81
N CYS A 308 -2.11 -5.47 -25.70
CA CYS A 308 -3.18 -4.96 -24.86
C CYS A 308 -4.56 -5.06 -25.54
N GLN A 309 -5.61 -5.16 -24.74
CA GLN A 309 -6.98 -4.97 -25.20
C GLN A 309 -7.16 -3.51 -25.69
N PRO A 310 -7.80 -3.27 -26.85
CA PRO A 310 -8.17 -1.90 -27.25
C PRO A 310 -9.07 -1.23 -26.21
N PRO A 311 -8.91 0.07 -25.91
CA PRO A 311 -8.06 1.05 -26.61
C PRO A 311 -6.60 1.12 -26.11
N TYR A 312 -6.24 0.29 -25.14
CA TYR A 312 -5.01 0.42 -24.36
C TYR A 312 -3.74 0.06 -25.15
N LYS A 313 -2.61 0.61 -24.71
CA LYS A 313 -1.28 0.37 -25.29
C LYS A 313 -0.33 -0.12 -24.21
N CYS A 314 0.67 -0.91 -24.60
CA CYS A 314 1.69 -1.34 -23.66
C CYS A 314 2.65 -0.19 -23.35
N VAL A 315 2.55 0.36 -22.14
CA VAL A 315 3.39 1.46 -21.64
C VAL A 315 4.46 0.90 -20.70
N SER A 316 5.71 1.25 -20.97
CA SER A 316 6.85 0.87 -20.11
C SER A 316 6.76 1.61 -18.77
N GLY A 317 6.69 0.84 -17.67
CA GLY A 317 6.78 1.35 -16.30
C GLY A 317 8.19 1.24 -15.71
N GLY A 318 9.11 0.56 -16.39
CA GLY A 318 10.50 0.38 -15.98
C GLY A 318 11.17 -0.78 -16.70
N GLN A 319 12.44 -1.06 -16.36
CA GLN A 319 13.21 -2.16 -16.96
C GLN A 319 12.55 -3.53 -16.82
N TRP A 320 11.82 -3.76 -15.73
CA TRP A 320 11.24 -5.06 -15.35
C TRP A 320 9.73 -5.14 -15.54
N TRP A 321 9.06 -4.06 -15.93
CA TRP A 321 7.60 -4.00 -16.01
C TRP A 321 7.07 -3.01 -17.06
N SER A 322 6.11 -3.48 -17.85
CA SER A 322 5.24 -2.65 -18.70
C SER A 322 3.80 -3.06 -18.46
N SER A 323 2.86 -2.11 -18.50
CA SER A 323 1.42 -2.36 -18.30
C SER A 323 0.56 -1.75 -19.41
N CYS A 324 -0.65 -2.28 -19.59
CA CYS A 324 -1.61 -1.76 -20.56
C CYS A 324 -2.35 -0.51 -20.05
N GLN A 325 -2.19 0.62 -20.74
CA GLN A 325 -2.76 1.93 -20.34
C GLN A 325 -3.51 2.61 -21.48
#